data_AF-A0A252DYB5-F1
#
_entry.id   AF-A0A252DYB5-F1
#
_cell.length_a   1.000
_cell.length_b   1.000
_cell.length_c   1.000
_cell.angle_alpha   90.00
_cell.angle_beta   90.00
_cell.angle_gamma   90.00
#
_symmetry.space_group_name_H-M   'P 1'
#
loop_
_entity.id
_entity.type
_entity.pdbx_description
1 polymer ?
#
loop_
_entity_poly.entity_id
_entity_poly.type
_entity_poly.pdbx_seq_one_letter_code
_entity_poly.pdbx_strand_id
1 'polypeptide(L)'
;MDLEAQIQLLIDNAPHDGITPQLVAAIAPAIKAIAHQLHYPQYYILQSLESEWVLTTLSNRANPGLEKHVVYAFPTLNDATLASSAGTDSQVIATAIPVTHILFQLIALEPVDSIVFFESPGLTTNAVEVRRTDLQNRIQQLQQNHSPKQVPPNIA
;
A
#
# COMPACT_ATOMS: atom_id res chain seq x y z
N MET A 1 3.66 -9.27 -14.57
CA MET A 1 2.89 -10.13 -13.65
C MET A 1 1.57 -9.45 -13.38
N ASP A 2 0.45 -10.17 -13.46
CA ASP A 2 -0.88 -9.62 -13.13
C ASP A 2 -1.10 -9.55 -11.62
N LEU A 3 -2.22 -8.95 -11.19
CA LEU A 3 -2.55 -8.78 -9.77
C LEU A 3 -2.78 -10.11 -9.07
N GLU A 4 -3.26 -11.12 -9.78
CA GLU A 4 -3.61 -12.43 -9.20
C GLU A 4 -2.36 -13.19 -8.81
N ALA A 5 -1.37 -13.23 -9.71
CA ALA A 5 -0.06 -13.80 -9.41
C ALA A 5 0.65 -13.02 -8.28
N GLN A 6 0.49 -11.70 -8.21
CA GLN A 6 1.04 -10.92 -7.10
C GLN A 6 0.39 -11.25 -5.76
N ILE A 7 -0.94 -11.45 -5.72
CA ILE A 7 -1.65 -11.88 -4.50
C ILE A 7 -1.21 -13.29 -4.12
N GLN A 8 -1.10 -14.21 -5.08
CA GLN A 8 -0.67 -15.57 -4.79
C GLN A 8 0.73 -15.59 -4.17
N LEU A 9 1.65 -14.76 -4.65
CA LEU A 9 2.97 -14.60 -4.03
C LEU A 9 2.92 -14.09 -2.59
N LEU A 10 1.97 -13.22 -2.23
CA LEU A 10 1.79 -12.79 -0.83
C LEU A 10 1.34 -13.96 0.06
N ILE A 11 0.47 -14.82 -0.47
CA ILE A 11 -0.04 -15.99 0.26
C ILE A 11 1.06 -17.05 0.40
N ASP A 12 1.79 -17.33 -0.68
CA ASP A 12 2.83 -18.36 -0.73
C ASP A 12 4.06 -17.99 0.11
N ASN A 13 4.37 -16.68 0.21
CA ASN A 13 5.48 -16.18 1.02
C ASN A 13 5.07 -15.86 2.47
N ALA A 14 3.80 -16.02 2.83
CA ALA A 14 3.36 -15.82 4.20
C ALA A 14 4.01 -16.85 5.14
N PRO A 15 4.29 -16.50 6.42
CA PRO A 15 4.73 -17.46 7.42
C PRO A 15 3.85 -18.71 7.45
N HIS A 16 4.46 -19.90 7.35
CA HIS A 16 3.75 -21.19 7.30
C HIS A 16 3.36 -21.68 8.71
N ASP A 17 2.75 -20.81 9.51
CA ASP A 17 2.31 -21.09 10.89
C ASP A 17 0.88 -21.68 10.95
N GLY A 18 0.29 -21.96 9.79
CA GLY A 18 -1.05 -22.52 9.64
C GLY A 18 -2.19 -21.49 9.62
N ILE A 19 -1.93 -20.22 10.00
CA ILE A 19 -2.97 -19.18 10.11
C ILE A 19 -2.66 -17.99 9.20
N THR A 20 -1.40 -17.54 9.15
CA THR A 20 -1.01 -16.32 8.43
C THR A 20 -1.33 -16.36 6.93
N PRO A 21 -1.15 -17.47 6.18
CA PRO A 21 -1.54 -17.54 4.76
C PRO A 21 -3.05 -17.36 4.57
N GLN A 22 -3.87 -17.87 5.50
CA GLN A 22 -5.33 -17.71 5.47
C GLN A 22 -5.74 -16.25 5.75
N LEU A 23 -5.04 -15.58 6.66
CA LEU A 23 -5.28 -14.17 6.96
C LEU A 23 -4.93 -13.28 5.76
N VAL A 24 -3.79 -13.54 5.10
CA VAL A 24 -3.39 -12.85 3.86
C VAL A 24 -4.44 -13.08 2.76
N ALA A 25 -4.89 -14.32 2.57
CA ALA A 25 -5.95 -14.65 1.62
C ALA A 25 -7.27 -13.93 1.93
N ALA A 26 -7.63 -13.80 3.22
CA ALA A 26 -8.86 -13.14 3.65
C ALA A 26 -8.88 -11.63 3.35
N ILE A 27 -7.72 -10.95 3.37
CA ILE A 27 -7.62 -9.52 3.07
C ILE A 27 -7.33 -9.23 1.59
N ALA A 28 -6.94 -10.25 0.80
CA ALA A 28 -6.62 -10.10 -0.62
C ALA A 28 -7.71 -9.38 -1.45
N PRO A 29 -9.02 -9.60 -1.23
CA PRO A 29 -10.06 -8.86 -1.96
C PRO A 29 -10.00 -7.34 -1.73
N ALA A 30 -9.66 -6.88 -0.52
CA ALA A 30 -9.53 -5.45 -0.22
C ALA A 30 -8.32 -4.85 -0.95
N ILE A 31 -7.18 -5.54 -0.92
CA ILE A 31 -5.96 -5.15 -1.63
C ILE A 31 -6.24 -5.04 -3.13
N LYS A 32 -6.86 -6.08 -3.71
CA LYS A 32 -7.19 -6.13 -5.14
C LYS A 32 -8.14 -5.01 -5.56
N ALA A 33 -9.15 -4.71 -4.75
CA ALA A 33 -10.10 -3.64 -5.05
C ALA A 33 -9.46 -2.25 -5.13
N ILE A 34 -8.41 -1.99 -4.33
CA ILE A 34 -7.62 -0.76 -4.44
C ILE A 34 -6.65 -0.85 -5.61
N ALA A 35 -5.93 -1.96 -5.76
CA ALA A 35 -4.95 -2.15 -6.84
C ALA A 35 -5.57 -1.96 -8.25
N HIS A 36 -6.83 -2.33 -8.46
CA HIS A 36 -7.52 -2.10 -9.73
C HIS A 36 -7.79 -0.62 -10.06
N GLN A 37 -7.68 0.29 -9.09
CA GLN A 37 -7.82 1.72 -9.31
C GLN A 37 -6.49 2.37 -9.74
N LEU A 38 -5.40 1.62 -9.64
CA LEU A 38 -4.04 2.03 -9.97
C LEU A 38 -3.65 1.50 -11.35
N HIS A 39 -2.95 2.31 -12.15
CA HIS A 39 -2.65 1.99 -13.54
C HIS A 39 -1.50 0.98 -13.68
N TYR A 40 -0.53 1.00 -12.75
CA TYR A 40 0.68 0.21 -12.88
C TYR A 40 0.64 -1.04 -11.97
N PRO A 41 1.10 -2.20 -12.46
CA PRO A 41 1.18 -3.41 -11.64
C PRO A 41 2.33 -3.36 -10.63
N GLN A 42 3.26 -2.42 -10.79
CA GLN A 42 4.39 -2.20 -9.89
C GLN A 42 4.74 -0.72 -9.87
N TYR A 43 5.32 -0.27 -8.77
CA TYR A 43 5.82 1.09 -8.63
C TYR A 43 7.23 1.05 -8.05
N TYR A 44 7.97 2.13 -8.28
CA TYR A 44 9.28 2.36 -7.68
C TYR A 44 9.11 3.13 -6.39
N ILE A 45 9.56 2.53 -5.28
CA ILE A 45 9.62 3.16 -3.97
C ILE A 45 11.08 3.51 -3.68
N LEU A 46 11.33 4.71 -3.16
CA LEU A 46 12.63 5.07 -2.64
C LEU A 46 12.82 4.44 -1.26
N GLN A 47 13.97 3.80 -1.07
CA GLN A 47 14.33 3.19 0.21
C GLN A 47 15.81 3.42 0.55
N SER A 48 16.14 3.36 1.83
CA SER A 48 17.53 3.34 2.32
C SER A 48 18.24 2.04 1.93
N LEU A 49 19.54 1.95 2.21
CA LEU A 49 20.32 0.71 2.02
C LEU A 49 19.83 -0.42 2.93
N GLU A 50 19.23 -0.08 4.07
CA GLU A 50 18.57 -0.98 5.01
C GLU A 50 17.15 -1.39 4.57
N SER A 51 16.71 -0.98 3.39
CA SER A 51 15.37 -1.24 2.81
C SER A 51 14.22 -0.56 3.57
N GLU A 52 14.50 0.50 4.31
CA GLU A 52 13.45 1.34 4.92
C GLU A 52 12.91 2.33 3.88
N TRP A 53 11.59 2.42 3.74
CA TRP A 53 10.97 3.34 2.79
C TRP A 53 11.20 4.80 3.21
N VAL A 54 11.52 5.64 2.24
CA VAL A 54 11.72 7.08 2.46
C VAL A 54 10.38 7.72 2.83
N LEU A 55 10.32 8.24 4.06
CA LEU A 55 9.17 8.93 4.62
C LEU A 55 9.24 10.42 4.31
N THR A 56 8.16 10.99 3.78
CA THR A 56 8.00 12.43 3.63
C THR A 56 6.96 12.94 4.62
N THR A 57 7.38 13.86 5.50
CA THR A 57 6.46 14.56 6.40
C THR A 57 5.88 15.79 5.70
N LEU A 58 4.57 15.80 5.54
CA LEU A 58 3.79 16.92 5.02
C LEU A 58 3.13 17.65 6.19
N SER A 59 3.61 18.86 6.48
CA SER A 59 3.00 19.72 7.52
C SER A 59 1.98 20.67 6.90
N ASN A 60 0.84 20.84 7.57
CA ASN A 60 -0.15 21.82 7.16
C ASN A 60 0.36 23.25 7.45
N ARG A 61 0.46 24.10 6.41
CA ARG A 61 0.97 25.48 6.57
C ARG A 61 0.13 26.35 7.52
N ALA A 62 -1.19 26.11 7.57
CA ALA A 62 -2.10 26.86 8.43
C ALA A 62 -2.17 26.27 9.86
N ASN A 63 -1.80 25.00 10.03
CA ASN A 63 -1.70 24.36 11.35
C ASN A 63 -0.51 23.40 11.39
N PRO A 64 0.69 23.89 11.74
CA PRO A 64 1.91 23.08 11.73
C PRO A 64 1.88 21.85 12.67
N GLY A 65 0.97 21.80 13.64
CA GLY A 65 0.78 20.64 14.53
C GLY A 65 0.05 19.46 13.87
N LEU A 66 -0.48 19.64 12.65
CA LEU A 66 -1.02 18.56 11.81
C LEU A 66 0.04 18.17 10.79
N GLU A 67 0.69 17.06 11.06
CA GLU A 67 1.61 16.39 10.16
C GLU A 67 0.94 15.17 9.54
N LYS A 68 1.42 14.83 8.34
CA LYS A 68 1.03 13.62 7.64
C LYS A 68 2.27 12.99 7.05
N HIS A 69 2.45 11.70 7.28
CA HIS A 69 3.59 10.96 6.80
C HIS A 69 3.21 10.16 5.55
N VAL A 70 3.89 10.45 4.45
CA VAL A 70 3.59 9.85 3.15
C VAL A 70 4.80 9.17 2.55
N VAL A 71 4.54 8.13 1.76
CA VAL A 71 5.54 7.51 0.88
C VAL A 71 5.14 7.77 -0.56
N TYR A 72 6.12 8.07 -1.41
CA TYR A 72 5.90 8.28 -2.84
C TYR A 72 6.17 7.02 -3.65
N ALA A 73 5.24 6.68 -4.54
CA ALA A 73 5.31 5.55 -5.45
C ALA A 73 5.34 6.05 -6.90
N PHE A 74 6.46 5.83 -7.57
CA PHE A 74 6.72 6.35 -8.91
C PHE A 74 6.45 5.30 -9.99
N PRO A 75 5.92 5.68 -11.16
CA PRO A 75 5.61 4.72 -12.22
C PRO A 75 6.86 4.25 -12.97
N THR A 76 7.94 5.03 -12.94
CA THR A 76 9.21 4.70 -13.60
C THR A 76 10.41 4.89 -12.68
N LEU A 77 11.48 4.14 -12.96
CA LEU A 77 12.76 4.29 -12.27
C LEU A 77 13.31 5.72 -12.41
N ASN A 78 13.17 6.31 -13.60
CA ASN A 78 13.67 7.66 -13.89
C ASN A 78 13.00 8.70 -12.97
N ASP A 79 11.68 8.63 -12.81
CA ASP A 79 10.93 9.54 -11.93
C ASP A 79 11.40 9.43 -10.47
N ALA A 80 11.63 8.19 -9.99
CA ALA A 80 12.16 7.96 -8.65
C ALA A 80 13.59 8.52 -8.49
N THR A 81 14.47 8.33 -9.48
CA THR A 81 15.85 8.85 -9.43
C THR A 81 15.93 10.37 -9.50
N LEU A 82 15.02 11.00 -10.24
CA LEU A 82 14.92 12.45 -10.29
C LEU A 82 14.48 12.99 -8.93
N ALA A 83 13.50 12.36 -8.29
CA ALA A 83 13.04 12.72 -6.96
C ALA A 83 14.13 12.57 -5.89
N SER A 84 14.95 11.51 -5.94
CA SER A 84 16.07 11.35 -5.00
C SER A 84 17.18 12.37 -5.22
N SER A 85 17.49 12.71 -6.47
CA SER A 85 18.52 13.70 -6.79
C SER A 85 18.18 15.13 -6.33
N ALA A 86 16.88 15.42 -6.15
CA ALA A 86 16.39 16.71 -5.70
C ALA A 86 16.40 16.89 -4.16
N GLY A 87 16.68 15.82 -3.38
CA GLY A 87 16.57 15.81 -1.92
C GLY A 87 17.70 15.03 -1.23
N THR A 88 18.77 15.74 -0.88
CA THR A 88 19.77 15.58 0.19
C THR A 88 20.31 14.24 0.72
N ASP A 89 19.91 13.05 0.29
CA ASP A 89 20.52 11.80 0.77
C ASP A 89 21.14 10.96 -0.36
N SER A 90 22.47 10.95 -0.40
CA SER A 90 23.29 10.20 -1.37
C SER A 90 23.23 8.66 -1.24
N GLN A 91 22.29 8.13 -0.45
CA GLN A 91 22.23 6.70 -0.08
C GLN A 91 20.83 6.09 -0.19
N VAL A 92 20.00 6.60 -1.10
CA VAL A 92 18.69 6.00 -1.39
C VAL A 92 18.70 5.30 -2.75
N ILE A 93 17.99 4.17 -2.84
CA ILE A 93 17.79 3.42 -4.08
C ILE A 93 16.30 3.31 -4.39
N ALA A 94 15.98 3.28 -5.68
CA ALA A 94 14.63 3.06 -6.16
C ALA A 94 14.43 1.57 -6.45
N THR A 95 13.46 0.96 -5.75
CA THR A 95 13.17 -0.47 -5.87
C THR A 95 11.78 -0.67 -6.45
N ALA A 96 11.69 -1.51 -7.48
CA ALA A 96 10.41 -1.90 -8.06
C ALA A 96 9.70 -2.88 -7.11
N ILE A 97 8.52 -2.51 -6.63
CA ILE A 97 7.71 -3.30 -5.73
C ILE A 97 6.34 -3.54 -6.39
N PRO A 98 5.83 -4.79 -6.40
CA PRO A 98 4.49 -5.07 -6.90
C PRO A 98 3.43 -4.30 -6.12
N VAL A 99 2.42 -3.76 -6.81
CA VAL A 99 1.42 -2.88 -6.20
C VAL A 99 0.68 -3.55 -5.04
N THR A 100 0.41 -4.85 -5.12
CA THR A 100 -0.24 -5.57 -4.01
C THR A 100 0.65 -5.67 -2.77
N HIS A 101 1.96 -5.76 -2.94
CA HIS A 101 2.93 -5.84 -1.83
C HIS A 101 3.06 -4.48 -1.15
N ILE A 102 3.06 -3.40 -1.94
CA ILE A 102 3.03 -2.03 -1.43
C ILE A 102 1.78 -1.84 -0.55
N LEU A 103 0.61 -2.20 -1.07
CA LEU A 103 -0.66 -2.08 -0.34
C LEU A 103 -0.71 -2.98 0.89
N PHE A 104 -0.20 -4.21 0.81
CA PHE A 104 -0.11 -5.11 1.96
C PHE A 104 0.75 -4.51 3.08
N GLN A 105 1.93 -3.99 2.74
CA GLN A 105 2.84 -3.38 3.71
C GLN A 105 2.26 -2.10 4.33
N LEU A 106 1.49 -1.30 3.57
CA LEU A 106 0.79 -0.12 4.10
C LEU A 106 -0.12 -0.45 5.29
N ILE A 107 -0.73 -1.65 5.33
CA ILE A 107 -1.61 -2.06 6.44
C ILE A 107 -0.84 -2.11 7.77
N ALA A 108 0.43 -2.51 7.72
CA ALA A 108 1.27 -2.77 8.89
C ALA A 108 2.29 -1.65 9.19
N LEU A 109 2.43 -0.66 8.31
CA LEU A 109 3.47 0.36 8.42
C LEU A 109 2.97 1.52 9.30
N GLU A 110 3.23 1.44 10.61
CA GLU A 110 2.63 2.34 11.60
C GLU A 110 3.05 3.83 11.55
N PRO A 111 4.21 4.27 11.01
CA PRO A 111 4.41 5.70 10.80
C PRO A 111 3.78 6.25 9.51
N VAL A 112 3.29 5.41 8.57
CA VAL A 112 2.81 5.89 7.26
C VAL A 112 1.29 6.05 7.26
N ASP A 113 0.83 7.26 6.96
CA ASP A 113 -0.61 7.58 6.83
C ASP A 113 -1.15 7.22 5.44
N SER A 114 -0.33 7.42 4.39
CA SER A 114 -0.75 7.16 3.02
C SER A 114 0.42 6.94 2.06
N ILE A 115 0.13 6.31 0.93
CA ILE A 115 1.04 6.23 -0.21
C ILE A 115 0.45 7.04 -1.36
N VAL A 116 1.29 7.87 -1.98
CA VAL A 116 0.93 8.70 -3.13
C VAL A 116 1.49 8.03 -4.38
N PHE A 117 0.60 7.44 -5.18
CA PHE A 117 0.92 6.77 -6.44
C PHE A 117 0.85 7.77 -7.58
N PHE A 118 1.97 8.01 -8.25
CA PHE A 118 2.00 8.84 -9.45
C PHE A 118 1.58 8.00 -10.66
N GLU A 119 0.55 8.46 -11.36
CA GLU A 119 -0.11 7.69 -12.41
C GLU A 119 0.37 8.09 -13.83
N SER A 120 1.30 9.04 -13.94
CA SER A 120 1.84 9.49 -15.22
C SER A 120 3.32 9.81 -15.12
N PRO A 121 4.18 9.21 -15.97
CA PRO A 121 5.61 9.49 -15.98
C PRO A 121 5.89 10.98 -16.21
N GLY A 122 6.90 11.51 -15.52
CA GLY A 122 7.31 12.92 -15.62
C GLY A 122 6.32 13.95 -15.05
N LEU A 123 5.17 13.52 -14.49
CA LEU A 123 4.17 14.41 -13.90
C LEU A 123 3.90 14.05 -12.44
N THR A 124 4.08 15.03 -11.55
CA THR A 124 3.74 14.89 -10.13
C THR A 124 2.30 15.28 -9.80
N THR A 125 1.54 15.76 -10.79
CA THR A 125 0.18 16.30 -10.60
C THR A 125 -0.92 15.26 -10.77
N ASN A 126 -0.67 14.17 -11.50
CA ASN A 126 -1.61 13.06 -11.63
C ASN A 126 -1.26 11.98 -10.62
N ALA A 127 -1.77 12.12 -9.40
CA ALA A 127 -1.49 11.20 -8.31
C ALA A 127 -2.76 10.68 -7.64
N VAL A 128 -2.75 9.39 -7.30
CA VAL A 128 -3.78 8.74 -6.50
C VAL A 128 -3.20 8.50 -5.11
N GLU A 129 -3.83 9.10 -4.10
CA GLU A 129 -3.46 8.87 -2.71
C GLU A 129 -4.28 7.69 -2.16
N VAL A 130 -3.59 6.67 -1.64
CA VAL A 130 -4.21 5.58 -0.89
C VAL A 130 -3.87 5.74 0.58
N ARG A 131 -4.88 5.97 1.41
CA ARG A 131 -4.71 6.08 2.87
C ARG A 131 -4.76 4.70 3.52
N ARG A 132 -3.94 4.52 4.56
CA ARG A 132 -3.97 3.30 5.38
C ARG A 132 -5.36 3.04 5.95
N THR A 133 -6.03 4.10 6.42
CA THR A 133 -7.39 4.02 6.98
C THR A 133 -8.42 3.53 5.95
N ASP A 134 -8.31 3.91 4.67
CA ASP A 134 -9.22 3.45 3.63
C ASP A 134 -9.08 1.94 3.39
N LEU A 135 -7.85 1.42 3.43
CA LEU A 135 -7.59 0.00 3.31
C LEU A 135 -8.06 -0.79 4.55
N GLN A 136 -7.82 -0.26 5.75
CA GLN A 136 -8.33 -0.84 7.01
C GLN A 136 -9.86 -0.89 7.03
N ASN A 137 -10.52 0.18 6.61
CA ASN A 137 -11.98 0.23 6.55
C ASN A 137 -12.55 -0.81 5.58
N ARG A 138 -11.91 -1.01 4.41
CA ARG A 138 -12.31 -2.07 3.46
C ARG A 138 -12.16 -3.46 4.06
N ILE A 139 -11.07 -3.72 4.80
CA ILE A 139 -10.87 -5.00 5.49
C ILE A 139 -11.95 -5.24 6.54
N GLN A 140 -12.30 -4.22 7.33
CA GLN A 140 -13.38 -4.32 8.32
C GLN A 140 -14.74 -4.61 7.68
N GLN A 141 -15.05 -3.98 6.53
CA GLN A 141 -16.28 -4.25 5.78
C GLN A 141 -16.35 -5.70 5.29
N LEU A 142 -15.23 -6.28 4.85
CA LEU A 142 -15.17 -7.70 4.48
C LEU A 142 -15.48 -8.60 5.68
N GLN A 143 -14.93 -8.31 6.86
CA GLN A 143 -15.19 -9.09 8.07
C GLN A 143 -16.66 -9.01 8.51
N GLN A 144 -17.30 -7.84 8.41
CA GLN A 144 -18.73 -7.68 8.73
C GLN A 144 -19.62 -8.48 7.77
N ASN A 145 -19.28 -8.50 6.48
CA ASN A 145 -20.04 -9.26 5.48
C ASN A 145 -19.88 -10.79 5.61
N HIS A 146 -18.85 -11.26 6.32
CA HIS A 146 -18.63 -12.68 6.62
C HIS A 146 -19.17 -13.12 7.99
N SER A 147 -19.82 -12.23 8.74
CA SER A 147 -20.53 -12.63 9.96
C SER A 147 -21.66 -13.58 9.59
N PRO A 148 -21.71 -14.82 10.14
CA PRO A 148 -22.78 -15.74 9.83
C PRO A 148 -24.11 -15.08 10.20
N LYS A 149 -25.03 -14.97 9.23
CA LYS A 149 -26.43 -14.63 9.50
C LYS A 149 -26.89 -15.57 10.61
N GLN A 150 -27.14 -15.03 11.80
CA GLN A 150 -27.78 -15.76 12.87
C GLN A 150 -29.07 -16.37 12.29
N VAL A 151 -29.08 -17.69 12.12
CA VAL A 151 -30.31 -18.41 11.83
C VAL A 151 -31.22 -18.15 13.03
N PRO A 152 -32.39 -17.51 12.85
CA PRO A 152 -33.23 -17.19 13.98
C PRO A 152 -33.62 -18.51 14.68
N PRO A 153 -33.51 -18.58 16.02
CA PRO A 153 -33.92 -19.76 16.77
C PRO A 153 -35.44 -19.78 16.83
N ASN A 154 -36.11 -20.15 15.73
CA ASN A 154 -37.48 -20.61 15.76
C ASN A 154 -37.87 -21.32 14.46
N ILE A 155 -37.71 -22.64 14.45
CA ILE A 155 -38.66 -23.53 13.79
C ILE A 155 -39.14 -24.46 14.91
N ALA A 156 -40.31 -24.12 15.43
CA ALA A 156 -41.10 -24.92 16.36
C ALA A 156 -41.72 -26.12 15.64
#